data_AF-A0A923B635-F1
#
_entry.id   AF-A0A923B635-F1
#
_cell.length_a   1.000
_cell.length_b   1.000
_cell.length_c   1.000
_cell.angle_alpha   90.00
_cell.angle_beta   90.00
_cell.angle_gamma   90.00
#
_symmetry.space_group_name_H-M   'P 1'
#
loop_
_entity.id
_entity.type
_entity.pdbx_description
1 polymer ?
#
loop_
_entity_poly.entity_id
_entity_poly.type
_entity_poly.pdbx_seq_one_letter_code
_entity_poly.pdbx_strand_id
1 'polypeptide(L)' 'MVGLVEELQRDALDTNVRVDQLLRKVKLAAVKLGLSDALLWVDEELNGYQDREELPDYRKTRGQTIA' A
#
# COMPACT_ATOMS: atom_id res chain seq x y z
N MET A 1 -25.50 3.97 0.16
CA MET A 1 -24.42 4.61 -0.60
C MET A 1 -23.13 4.13 0.05
N VAL A 2 -22.30 3.36 -0.64
CA VAL A 2 -21.09 2.79 -0.03
C VAL A 2 -20.01 3.87 0.04
N GLY A 3 -19.43 4.06 1.21
CA GLY A 3 -18.34 5.02 1.43
C GLY A 3 -17.03 4.57 0.77
N LEU A 4 -16.15 5.52 0.50
CA LEU A 4 -14.82 5.25 -0.08
C LEU A 4 -14.00 4.24 0.75
N VAL A 5 -14.08 4.36 2.07
CA VAL A 5 -13.39 3.47 3.01
C VAL A 5 -13.98 2.06 2.97
N GLU A 6 -15.30 1.94 2.86
CA GLU A 6 -16.00 0.64 2.78
C GLU A 6 -15.69 -0.08 1.46
N GLU A 7 -15.56 0.65 0.36
CA GLU A 7 -15.07 0.09 -0.91
C GLU A 7 -13.63 -0.41 -0.80
N LEU A 8 -12.73 0.36 -0.18
CA LEU A 8 -11.34 -0.08 0.03
C LEU A 8 -11.26 -1.33 0.91
N GLN A 9 -12.05 -1.39 1.99
CA GLN A 9 -12.11 -2.57 2.87
C GLN A 9 -12.62 -3.79 2.13
N ARG A 10 -13.69 -3.65 1.33
CA ARG A 10 -14.23 -4.74 0.52
C ARG A 10 -13.18 -5.27 -0.46
N ASP A 11 -12.53 -4.37 -1.19
CA ASP A 11 -11.52 -4.74 -2.19
C ASP A 11 -10.26 -5.35 -1.55
N ALA A 12 -9.90 -4.92 -0.34
CA ALA A 12 -8.79 -5.51 0.42
C ALA A 12 -9.06 -6.95 0.88
N LEU A 13 -10.33 -7.33 1.02
CA LEU A 13 -10.75 -8.69 1.38
C LEU A 13 -11.03 -9.58 0.15
N ASP A 14 -11.12 -8.99 -1.05
CA ASP A 14 -11.34 -9.72 -2.29
C ASP A 14 -10.01 -10.17 -2.90
N THR A 15 -9.75 -11.48 -2.87
CA THR A 15 -8.52 -12.08 -3.41
C THR A 15 -8.40 -11.95 -4.94
N ASN A 16 -9.48 -11.59 -5.64
CA ASN A 16 -9.44 -11.34 -7.09
C ASN A 16 -8.94 -9.93 -7.43
N VAL A 17 -8.91 -9.01 -6.45
CA VAL A 17 -8.40 -7.66 -6.66
C VAL A 17 -6.88 -7.69 -6.63
N ARG A 18 -6.26 -7.25 -7.74
CA ARG A 18 -4.81 -7.13 -7.79
C ARG A 18 -4.34 -6.04 -6.82
N VAL A 19 -3.26 -6.34 -6.10
CA VAL A 19 -2.67 -5.44 -5.09
C VAL A 19 -2.34 -4.06 -5.68
N ASP A 20 -1.84 -3.99 -6.92
CA ASP A 20 -1.52 -2.72 -7.59
C ASP A 20 -2.77 -1.87 -7.90
N GLN A 21 -3.92 -2.50 -8.13
CA GLN A 21 -5.19 -1.78 -8.30
C GLN A 21 -5.71 -1.26 -6.96
N LEU A 22 -5.62 -2.08 -5.91
CA LEU A 22 -5.99 -1.68 -4.55
C LEU A 22 -5.16 -0.47 -4.08
N LEU A 23 -3.84 -0.51 -4.26
CA LEU A 23 -2.95 0.59 -3.88
C LEU A 23 -3.25 1.88 -4.65
N ARG A 24 -3.63 1.82 -5.93
CA ARG A 24 -4.08 3.03 -6.67
C ARG A 24 -5.37 3.62 -6.08
N LYS A 25 -6.31 2.78 -5.62
CA LYS A 25 -7.51 3.25 -4.91
C LYS A 25 -7.14 3.89 -3.57
N VAL A 26 -6.19 3.30 -2.83
CA VAL A 26 -5.67 3.88 -1.58
C VAL A 26 -5.06 5.26 -1.84
N LYS A 27 -4.26 5.41 -2.91
CA LYS A 27 -3.70 6.71 -3.31
C LYS A 27 -4.78 7.76 -3.57
N LEU A 28 -5.83 7.40 -4.30
CA LEU A 28 -6.97 8.30 -4.52
C LEU A 28 -7.65 8.70 -3.21
N ALA A 29 -7.81 7.76 -2.27
CA ALA A 29 -8.40 8.03 -0.98
C ALA A 29 -7.52 8.91 -0.08
N ALA A 30 -6.21 8.67 -0.06
CA ALA A 30 -5.26 9.49 0.69
C ALA A 30 -5.29 10.95 0.22
N VAL A 31 -5.32 11.20 -1.09
CA VAL A 31 -5.48 12.56 -1.66
C VAL A 31 -6.81 13.19 -1.24
N LYS A 32 -7.92 12.45 -1.36
CA LYS A 32 -9.27 12.97 -1.03
C LYS A 32 -9.45 13.30 0.45
N LEU A 33 -8.79 12.54 1.33
CA LEU A 33 -8.90 12.69 2.78
C LEU A 33 -7.78 13.56 3.38
N GLY A 34 -6.83 14.04 2.57
CA GLY A 34 -5.69 14.84 3.03
C GLY A 34 -4.71 14.07 3.92
N LEU A 35 -4.58 12.76 3.71
CA LEU A 35 -3.73 11.88 4.52
C LEU A 35 -2.32 11.80 3.91
N SER A 36 -1.49 12.80 4.20
CA SER A 36 -0.14 12.95 3.62
C SER A 36 0.76 11.74 3.86
N ASP A 37 0.75 11.18 5.08
CA ASP A 37 1.58 10.01 5.42
C ASP A 37 1.18 8.77 4.60
N ALA A 38 -0.13 8.56 4.44
CA ALA A 38 -0.67 7.46 3.64
C ALA A 38 -0.38 7.67 2.15
N LEU A 39 -0.39 8.92 1.67
CA LEU A 39 -0.06 9.28 0.29
C LEU A 39 1.42 9.02 -0.02
N LEU A 40 2.33 9.41 0.88
CA LEU A 40 3.75 9.13 0.73
C LEU A 40 3.99 7.62 0.73
N TRP A 41 3.45 6.93 1.73
CA TRP A 41 3.57 5.48 1.87
C TRP A 41 3.12 4.72 0.61
N VAL A 42 1.94 5.04 0.08
CA VAL A 42 1.40 4.32 -1.08
C VAL A 42 2.17 4.64 -2.36
N ASP A 43 2.78 5.83 -2.45
CA ASP A 43 3.65 6.16 -3.58
C ASP A 43 4.96 5.38 -3.54
N GLU A 44 5.58 5.24 -2.37
CA GLU A 44 6.76 4.40 -2.19
C GLU A 44 6.43 2.91 -2.45
N GLU A 45 5.25 2.44 -2.04
CA GLU A 45 4.83 1.07 -2.30
C GLU A 45 4.57 0.76 -3.78
N LEU A 46 4.07 1.75 -4.54
CA LEU A 46 3.80 1.61 -5.97
C LEU A 46 5.05 1.78 -6.84
N ASN A 47 5.95 2.67 -6.46
CA ASN A 47 7.10 3.07 -7.29
C ASN A 47 8.42 2.47 -6.79
N GLY A 48 8.42 1.86 -5.61
CA GLY A 48 9.59 1.33 -4.95
C GLY A 48 10.27 2.38 -4.06
N TYR A 49 10.83 1.88 -2.95
CA TYR A 49 11.53 2.70 -1.97
C TYR A 49 12.92 3.12 -2.45
N GLN A 50 13.24 4.41 -2.33
CA GLN A 50 14.56 4.92 -2.72
C GLN A 50 15.63 4.69 -1.65
N ASP A 51 15.28 4.87 -0.38
CA ASP A 51 16.18 4.67 0.74
C ASP A 51 15.86 3.37 1.51
N ARG A 52 16.91 2.66 1.93
CA ARG A 52 16.78 1.49 2.81
C ARG A 52 16.35 1.87 4.22
N GLU A 53 16.63 3.09 4.67
CA GLU A 53 16.19 3.57 5.99
C GLU A 53 14.68 3.84 6.03
N GLU A 54 14.10 4.24 4.90
CA GLU A 54 12.65 4.47 4.74
C GLU A 54 11.85 3.18 4.54
N LEU A 55 12.53 2.03 4.37
CA LEU A 55 11.89 0.74 4.21
C LEU A 55 11.13 0.37 5.51
N PRO A 56 9.82 0.12 5.43
CA PRO A 56 9.07 -0.36 6.59
C PRO A 56 9.56 -1.73 7.05
N ASP A 57 9.46 -2.02 8.35
CA ASP A 57 9.97 -3.27 8.90
C ASP A 57 9.34 -4.52 8.27
N TYR A 58 8.07 -4.45 7.88
CA TYR A 58 7.40 -5.55 7.18
C TYR A 58 7.91 -5.78 5.74
N ARG A 59 8.63 -4.82 5.14
CA ARG A 59 9.35 -4.98 3.86
C ARG A 59 10.76 -5.54 4.04
N LYS A 60 11.29 -5.59 5.27
CA LYS A 60 12.62 -6.15 5.57
C LYS A 60 12.51 -7.66 5.75
N THR A 61 13.09 -8.42 4.83
CA THR A 61 13.15 -9.88 4.92
C THR A 61 14.56 -10.35 5.29
N ARG A 62 14.65 -11.46 6.03
CA ARG A 62 15.92 -12.13 6.35
C ARG A 62 15.87 -13.54 5.79
N GLY A 63 16.86 -13.90 4.98
CA GLY A 63 17.04 -15.25 4.46
C GLY A 63 18.26 -15.93 5.07
N GLN A 64 18.29 -17.26 5.02
CA GLN A 64 19.48 -18.06 5.31
C GLN A 64 19.88 -18.80 4.04
N THR A 65 21.17 -18.74 3.71
CA THR A 65 21.71 -19.50 2.58
C THR A 65 21.83 -20.97 2.98
N ILE A 66 21.35 -21.86 2.11
CA ILE A 66 21.57 -23.30 2.25
C ILE A 66 22.86 -23.61 1.50
N ALA A 67 23.86 -24.15 2.22
CA ALA A 67 25.13 -24.61 1.66
C ALA A 67 25.03 -26.07 1.23
#